data_AF-D6RE02-F1
#
_entry.id   AF-D6RE02-F1
#
_cell.length_a   1.000
_cell.length_b   1.000
_cell.length_c   1.000
_cell.angle_alpha   90.00
_cell.angle_beta   90.00
_cell.angle_gamma   90.00
#
_symmetry.space_group_name_H-M   'P 1'
#
loop_
_entity.id
_entity.type
_entity.pdbx_description
1 polymer ?
#
loop_
_entity_poly.entity_id
_entity_poly.type
_entity_poly.pdbx_seq_one_letter_code
_entity_poly.pdbx_strand_id
1 'polypeptide(L)'
;MGDPFMLQQSTNPAPGILGPPPPSFHLGGPAVGPRGNLGAGNGNLQGPRHMQKGRVETSRVVHIMDFQRGKNLRYQLLQLVEPFGVISNHLILNKINEAFIEMATTEDAQAAVDYYTTTPALVF
;
A
#
# COMPACT_ATOMS: atom_id res chain seq x y z
N MET A 1 5.02 26.95 55.56
CA MET A 1 3.93 26.14 54.99
C MET A 1 3.50 26.82 53.70
N GLY A 2 3.72 26.20 52.53
CA GLY A 2 3.38 26.79 51.24
C GLY A 2 2.21 26.04 50.61
N ASP A 3 1.19 26.78 50.18
CA ASP A 3 -0.04 26.27 49.59
C ASP A 3 0.23 25.56 48.24
N PRO A 4 -0.22 24.31 48.04
CA PRO A 4 0.24 23.47 46.93
C PRO A 4 -0.62 23.56 45.65
N PHE A 5 -1.33 24.66 45.40
CA PHE A 5 -2.23 24.78 44.24
C PHE A 5 -1.98 26.05 43.43
N MET A 6 -0.85 26.11 42.74
CA MET A 6 -0.73 26.92 41.51
C MET A 6 -0.95 25.98 40.32
N LEU A 7 -2.19 25.95 39.82
CA LEU A 7 -2.57 25.30 38.57
C LEU A 7 -1.87 26.01 37.41
N GLN A 8 -0.75 25.46 36.97
CA GLN A 8 -0.05 25.94 35.78
C GLN A 8 -0.92 25.65 34.56
N GLN A 9 -1.47 26.71 33.97
CA GLN A 9 -2.25 26.68 32.73
C GLN A 9 -1.40 26.03 31.62
N SER A 10 -1.85 24.87 31.14
CA SER A 10 -1.25 24.17 30.02
C SER A 10 -1.60 24.88 28.72
N THR A 11 -0.64 25.58 28.11
CA THR A 11 -0.68 25.81 26.66
C THR A 11 -0.02 24.60 26.00
N ASN A 12 -0.79 23.55 25.78
CA ASN A 12 -0.39 22.47 24.89
C ASN A 12 -1.59 22.06 24.03
N PRO A 13 -1.66 22.48 22.76
CA PRO A 13 -2.83 22.23 21.91
C PRO A 13 -2.83 20.84 21.23
N ALA A 14 -1.95 19.91 21.59
CA ALA A 14 -1.90 18.58 20.95
C ALA A 14 -2.31 17.46 21.91
N PRO A 15 -3.35 16.65 21.58
CA PRO A 15 -3.75 15.49 22.37
C PRO A 15 -2.85 14.30 22.03
N GLY A 16 -1.71 14.19 22.72
CA GLY A 16 -0.78 13.07 22.61
C GLY A 16 -0.30 12.64 23.99
N ILE A 17 -0.70 11.45 24.43
CA ILE A 17 -0.39 10.76 25.69
C ILE A 17 1.11 10.47 25.94
N LEU A 18 1.99 10.86 25.04
CA LEU A 18 3.43 10.71 25.16
C LEU A 18 4.01 12.09 25.40
N GLY A 19 4.45 12.35 26.64
CA GLY A 19 5.09 13.60 27.03
C GLY A 19 6.30 13.96 26.14
N PRO A 20 6.85 15.18 26.30
CA PRO A 20 7.96 15.63 25.47
C PRO A 20 9.17 14.69 25.57
N PRO A 21 9.93 14.52 24.48
CA PRO A 21 11.13 13.68 24.49
C PRO A 21 12.16 14.20 25.52
N PRO A 22 12.92 13.32 26.17
CA PRO A 22 13.95 13.75 27.12
C PRO A 22 15.05 14.55 26.42
N PRO A 23 15.69 15.52 27.11
CA PRO A 23 16.77 16.30 26.54
C PRO A 23 17.98 15.42 26.24
N SER A 24 18.63 15.69 25.11
CA SER A 24 19.86 15.00 24.69
C SER A 24 20.98 15.23 25.72
N PHE A 25 21.40 14.17 26.41
CA PHE A 25 22.62 14.20 27.22
C PHE A 25 23.84 14.14 26.28
N HIS A 26 24.47 15.28 26.03
CA HIS A 26 25.78 15.35 25.38
C HIS A 26 26.88 15.04 26.42
N LEU A 27 27.33 13.78 26.46
CA LEU A 27 28.56 13.42 27.16
C LEU A 27 29.75 13.82 26.28
N GLY A 28 30.56 14.76 26.78
CA GLY A 28 31.54 15.51 26.02
C GLY A 28 32.66 14.70 25.34
N GLY A 29 32.98 15.10 24.11
CA GLY A 29 34.19 14.78 23.34
C GLY A 29 34.42 15.89 22.30
N PRO A 30 35.68 16.21 21.94
CA PRO A 30 36.05 17.56 21.48
C PRO A 30 35.68 17.85 20.02
N ALA A 31 35.50 19.15 19.76
CA ALA A 31 35.13 19.75 18.49
C ALA A 31 36.06 19.38 17.33
N VAL A 32 35.47 18.96 16.21
CA VAL A 32 36.12 18.91 14.89
C VAL A 32 35.31 19.80 13.96
N GLY A 33 36.00 20.75 13.32
CA GLY A 33 35.45 21.92 12.64
C GLY A 33 34.57 21.68 11.40
N PRO A 34 34.18 22.76 10.70
CA PRO A 34 33.11 22.73 9.71
C PRO A 34 33.64 22.15 8.38
N ARG A 35 33.14 20.98 7.99
CA ARG A 35 33.37 20.41 6.66
C ARG A 35 32.06 19.92 6.05
N GLY A 36 31.74 20.47 4.88
CA GLY A 36 31.02 19.73 3.85
C GLY A 36 29.57 20.13 3.65
N ASN A 37 29.37 21.04 2.70
CA ASN A 37 28.13 21.25 1.97
C ASN A 37 27.82 20.02 1.08
N LEU A 38 26.85 19.19 1.47
CA LEU A 38 26.11 18.23 0.64
C LEU A 38 24.71 18.17 1.27
N GLY A 39 23.74 18.90 0.74
CA GLY A 39 22.95 18.39 -0.38
C GLY A 39 21.57 18.01 0.18
N ALA A 40 20.55 18.74 -0.26
CA ALA A 40 19.15 18.53 0.10
C ALA A 40 18.74 17.06 -0.05
N GLY A 41 18.47 16.40 1.07
CA GLY A 41 17.93 15.04 1.12
C GLY A 41 16.50 15.11 1.64
N ASN A 42 15.55 15.12 0.71
CA ASN A 42 14.12 15.10 0.99
C ASN A 42 13.76 13.72 1.59
N GLY A 43 13.80 13.61 2.92
CA GLY A 43 13.49 12.39 3.66
C GLY A 43 11.99 12.11 3.71
N ASN A 44 11.42 11.57 2.63
CA ASN A 44 10.09 10.96 2.69
C ASN A 44 10.19 9.59 3.37
N LEU A 45 10.05 9.61 4.70
CA LEU A 45 9.72 8.45 5.52
C LEU A 45 8.42 7.85 4.97
N GLN A 46 8.47 6.55 4.64
CA GLN A 46 7.34 5.77 4.13
C GLN A 46 6.11 5.92 5.05
N GLY A 47 5.11 6.64 4.52
CA GLY A 47 3.76 6.63 5.06
C GLY A 47 3.07 5.27 4.88
N PRO A 48 1.87 5.08 5.46
CA PRO A 48 1.15 3.82 5.41
C PRO A 48 1.03 3.33 3.97
N ARG A 49 1.29 2.02 3.75
CA ARG A 49 1.39 1.36 2.44
C ARG A 49 0.53 2.09 1.43
N HIS A 50 1.20 2.78 0.52
CA HIS A 50 0.58 3.47 -0.58
C HIS A 50 -0.19 2.41 -1.39
N MET A 51 -1.48 2.26 -1.10
CA MET A 51 -2.42 1.71 -2.06
C MET A 51 -2.36 2.72 -3.18
N GLN A 52 -1.56 2.39 -4.20
CA GLN A 52 -1.10 3.28 -5.26
C GLN A 52 -2.27 3.59 -6.19
N LYS A 53 -3.27 4.27 -5.65
CA LYS A 53 -4.43 4.80 -6.35
C LYS A 53 -3.97 6.10 -7.00
N GLY A 54 -3.13 5.99 -8.04
CA GLY A 54 -2.53 7.18 -8.64
C GLY A 54 -1.74 6.97 -9.92
N ARG A 55 -1.40 5.73 -10.27
CA ARG A 55 -0.88 5.39 -11.59
C ARG A 55 -1.45 4.01 -11.90
N VAL A 56 -2.22 3.87 -12.98
CA VAL A 56 -2.44 2.53 -13.55
C VAL A 56 -1.06 2.13 -14.05
N GLU A 57 -0.24 1.55 -13.18
CA GLU A 57 0.96 0.87 -13.62
C GLU A 57 0.46 -0.27 -14.48
N THR A 58 0.71 -0.14 -15.78
CA THR A 58 0.33 -1.10 -16.79
C THR A 58 0.99 -2.43 -16.41
N SER A 59 0.19 -3.33 -15.86
CA SER A 59 0.61 -4.63 -15.34
C SER A 59 0.02 -5.72 -16.23
N ARG A 60 0.76 -6.81 -16.41
CA ARG A 60 0.25 -8.00 -17.10
C ARG A 60 -0.73 -8.81 -16.24
N VAL A 61 -0.92 -8.43 -14.97
CA VAL A 61 -1.72 -9.19 -14.02
C VAL A 61 -3.12 -8.60 -13.88
N VAL A 62 -4.13 -9.41 -14.19
CA VAL A 62 -5.55 -9.14 -13.91
C VAL A 62 -5.87 -9.64 -12.50
N HIS A 63 -6.42 -8.75 -11.67
CA HIS A 63 -6.89 -9.08 -10.33
C HIS A 63 -8.41 -9.29 -10.34
N ILE A 64 -8.85 -10.47 -9.93
CA ILE A 64 -10.27 -10.86 -9.88
C ILE A 64 -10.62 -11.13 -8.40
N MET A 65 -11.66 -10.46 -7.91
CA MET A 65 -12.15 -10.59 -6.53
C MET A 65 -13.62 -11.01 -6.51
N ASP A 66 -14.12 -11.36 -5.32
CA ASP A 66 -15.55 -11.54 -5.01
C ASP A 66 -16.29 -12.63 -5.81
N PHE A 67 -15.56 -13.58 -6.40
CA PHE A 67 -16.15 -14.75 -7.05
C PHE A 67 -16.73 -15.74 -6.03
N GLN A 68 -17.80 -16.44 -6.43
CA GLN A 68 -18.34 -17.52 -5.61
C GLN A 68 -17.49 -18.78 -5.77
N ARG A 69 -17.50 -19.61 -4.72
CA ARG A 69 -16.71 -20.85 -4.69
C ARG A 69 -17.57 -21.99 -5.20
N GLY A 70 -17.15 -22.54 -6.34
CA GLY A 70 -17.84 -23.65 -6.96
C GLY A 70 -16.90 -24.71 -7.54
N LYS A 71 -17.52 -25.72 -8.14
CA LYS A 71 -16.81 -26.72 -8.93
C LYS A 71 -16.23 -26.04 -10.16
N ASN A 72 -15.03 -26.46 -10.57
CA ASN A 72 -14.36 -25.92 -11.75
C ASN A 72 -14.09 -24.40 -11.71
N LEU A 73 -14.07 -23.79 -10.51
CA LEU A 73 -13.79 -22.35 -10.34
C LEU A 73 -12.54 -21.90 -11.09
N ARG A 74 -11.44 -22.66 -10.98
CA ARG A 74 -10.19 -22.37 -11.71
C ARG A 74 -10.43 -22.26 -13.21
N TYR A 75 -11.15 -23.20 -13.80
CA TYR A 75 -11.44 -23.20 -15.23
C TYR A 75 -12.29 -21.99 -15.61
N GLN A 76 -13.33 -21.68 -14.83
CA GLN A 76 -14.18 -20.51 -15.06
C GLN A 76 -13.39 -19.19 -15.03
N LEU A 77 -12.50 -19.02 -14.04
CA LEU A 77 -11.65 -17.83 -13.92
C LEU A 77 -10.71 -17.67 -15.12
N LEU A 78 -10.11 -18.76 -15.61
CA LEU A 78 -9.26 -18.73 -16.80
C LEU A 78 -10.07 -18.43 -18.06
N GLN A 79 -11.27 -19.00 -18.20
CA GLN A 79 -12.14 -18.78 -19.36
C GLN A 79 -12.65 -17.33 -19.45
N LEU A 80 -12.69 -16.59 -18.34
CA LEU A 80 -13.00 -15.16 -18.39
C LEU A 80 -11.92 -14.37 -19.14
N VAL A 81 -10.65 -14.70 -18.92
CA VAL A 81 -9.55 -13.90 -19.48
C VAL A 81 -8.97 -14.47 -20.79
N GLU A 82 -9.25 -15.73 -21.09
CA GLU A 82 -8.84 -16.40 -22.34
C GLU A 82 -9.19 -15.62 -23.62
N PRO A 83 -10.36 -14.97 -23.77
CA PRO A 83 -10.69 -14.23 -24.98
C PRO A 83 -9.80 -13.00 -25.24
N PHE A 84 -9.09 -12.52 -24.22
CA PHE A 84 -8.26 -11.33 -24.32
C PHE A 84 -6.81 -11.65 -24.69
N GLY A 85 -6.35 -12.89 -24.51
CA GLY A 85 -4.99 -13.27 -24.86
C GLY A 85 -4.49 -14.54 -24.18
N VAL A 86 -3.20 -14.80 -24.36
CA VAL A 86 -2.56 -15.99 -23.78
C VAL A 86 -2.31 -15.81 -22.29
N ILE A 87 -2.72 -16.78 -21.49
CA ILE A 87 -2.47 -16.80 -20.05
C ILE A 87 -1.07 -17.38 -19.80
N SER A 88 -0.19 -16.59 -19.19
CA SER A 88 1.17 -17.00 -18.83
C SER A 88 1.23 -17.70 -17.48
N ASN A 89 0.48 -17.21 -16.49
CA ASN A 89 0.48 -17.75 -15.14
C ASN A 89 -0.83 -17.43 -14.40
N HIS A 90 -1.09 -18.13 -13.30
CA HIS A 90 -2.24 -17.82 -12.43
C HIS A 90 -1.99 -18.23 -10.97
N LEU A 91 -2.52 -17.45 -10.05
CA LEU A 91 -2.57 -17.71 -8.62
C LEU A 91 -4.01 -17.53 -8.13
N ILE A 92 -4.60 -18.57 -7.53
CA ILE A 92 -5.97 -18.51 -7.01
C ILE A 92 -5.92 -18.74 -5.50
N LEU A 93 -6.45 -17.78 -4.75
CA LEU A 93 -6.50 -17.75 -3.31
C LEU A 93 -7.93 -18.03 -2.82
N ASN A 94 -8.36 -19.29 -2.90
CA ASN A 94 -9.73 -19.73 -2.57
C ASN A 94 -10.19 -19.35 -1.14
N LYS A 95 -9.28 -19.12 -0.19
CA LYS A 95 -9.66 -18.74 1.18
C LYS A 95 -10.24 -17.33 1.25
N ILE A 96 -9.74 -16.43 0.41
CA ILE A 96 -10.09 -15.01 0.41
C ILE A 96 -10.83 -14.58 -0.87
N ASN A 97 -11.14 -15.52 -1.75
CA ASN A 97 -11.84 -15.29 -3.03
C ASN A 97 -11.13 -14.25 -3.92
N GLU A 98 -9.81 -14.34 -3.98
CA GLU A 98 -8.98 -13.54 -4.87
C GLU A 98 -8.26 -14.43 -5.88
N ALA A 99 -8.06 -13.91 -7.09
CA ALA A 99 -7.27 -14.55 -8.13
C ALA A 99 -6.46 -13.50 -8.90
N PHE A 100 -5.24 -13.89 -9.23
CA PHE A 100 -4.30 -13.10 -10.02
C PHE A 100 -3.97 -13.90 -11.27
N ILE A 101 -4.28 -13.36 -12.44
CA ILE A 101 -4.02 -14.03 -13.71
C ILE A 101 -3.06 -13.18 -14.52
N GLU A 102 -1.88 -13.71 -14.82
CA GLU A 102 -0.86 -13.05 -15.63
C GLU A 102 -1.09 -13.37 -17.11
N MET A 103 -1.31 -12.34 -17.90
CA MET A 103 -1.43 -12.39 -19.36
C MET A 103 -0.04 -12.31 -20.02
N ALA A 104 0.08 -12.74 -21.27
CA ALA A 104 1.33 -12.69 -22.03
C ALA A 104 1.82 -11.25 -22.25
N THR A 105 0.89 -10.35 -22.56
CA THR A 105 1.15 -8.93 -22.80
C THR A 105 0.38 -8.06 -21.81
N THR A 106 0.81 -6.80 -21.69
CA THR A 106 0.15 -5.84 -20.81
C THR A 106 -1.15 -5.34 -21.42
N GLU A 107 -1.20 -5.28 -22.74
CA GLU A 107 -2.34 -4.89 -23.55
C GLU A 107 -3.50 -5.88 -23.38
N ASP A 108 -3.23 -7.18 -23.38
CA ASP A 108 -4.24 -8.23 -23.13
C ASP A 108 -4.85 -8.09 -21.73
N ALA A 109 -4.01 -7.83 -20.72
CA ALA A 109 -4.46 -7.61 -19.34
C ALA A 109 -5.33 -6.35 -19.22
N GLN A 110 -4.92 -5.26 -19.87
CA GLN A 110 -5.68 -4.02 -19.87
C GLN A 110 -7.03 -4.18 -20.57
N ALA A 111 -7.07 -4.89 -21.71
CA ALA A 111 -8.30 -5.15 -22.43
C ALA A 111 -9.32 -5.94 -21.58
N ALA A 112 -8.87 -6.92 -20.80
CA ALA A 112 -9.72 -7.66 -19.86
C ALA A 112 -10.30 -6.73 -18.78
N VAL A 113 -9.47 -5.88 -18.17
CA VAL A 113 -9.90 -4.92 -17.15
C VAL A 113 -10.90 -3.91 -17.72
N ASP A 114 -10.62 -3.34 -18.88
CA ASP A 114 -11.48 -2.35 -19.54
C ASP A 114 -12.85 -2.96 -19.86
N TYR A 115 -12.88 -4.19 -20.35
CA TYR A 115 -14.12 -4.91 -20.64
C TYR A 115 -14.94 -5.17 -19.38
N TYR A 116 -14.35 -5.78 -18.35
CA TYR A 116 -15.08 -6.16 -17.14
C TYR A 116 -15.43 -4.97 -16.22
N THR A 117 -14.83 -3.79 -16.45
CA THR A 117 -15.27 -2.54 -15.81
C THR A 117 -16.67 -2.12 -16.26
N THR A 118 -17.04 -2.44 -17.51
CA THR A 118 -18.35 -2.07 -18.08
C THR A 118 -19.33 -3.25 -18.18
N THR A 119 -18.80 -4.47 -18.17
CA THR A 119 -19.59 -5.70 -18.31
C THR A 119 -19.32 -6.62 -17.12
N PRO A 120 -20.17 -6.64 -16.07
CA PRO A 120 -19.93 -7.50 -14.91
C PRO A 120 -20.03 -8.98 -15.30
N ALA A 121 -19.06 -9.78 -14.85
CA ALA A 121 -19.09 -11.23 -14.97
C ALA A 121 -19.57 -11.89 -13.67
N LEU A 122 -20.29 -13.00 -13.81
CA LEU A 122 -20.66 -13.85 -12.68
C LEU A 122 -19.88 -15.16 -12.77
N VAL A 123 -19.17 -15.50 -11.68
CA VAL A 123 -18.39 -16.73 -11.54
C VAL A 123 -18.92 -17.49 -10.32
N PHE A 124 -19.28 -18.77 -10.52
CA PHE A 124 -19.98 -19.59 -9.52
C PHE A 124 -19.19 -20.78 -9.01
#